data_AF-A0AAD7K7Q9-F1
#
_entry.id   AF-A0AAD7K7Q9-F1
#
_cell.length_a   1.000
_cell.length_b   1.000
_cell.length_c   1.000
_cell.angle_alpha   90.00
_cell.angle_beta   90.00
_cell.angle_gamma   90.00
#
_symmetry.space_group_name_H-M   'P 1'
#
loop_
_entity.id
_entity.type
_entity.pdbx_description
1 polymer ?
#
loop_
_entity_poly.entity_id
_entity_poly.type
_entity_poly.pdbx_seq_one_letter_code
_entity_poly.pdbx_strand_id
1 'polypeptide(L)'
;MAPKGVKPWPTDAEKAERKAAGEILKTKGNYLFRQENYAEAAEMYNEAVKMRGTQPVYMSNLAATYLKLKDYDMAEKAASMALVHDPRMTKTRFRRGLARKQDYQLRGAKIGTVPPFFIQRNREIKREETFAFTFSSERQLANMVIVASILIHWRTQNYGAKMLRLTLRGMSFVKTNMLSNNVAFSRGIWEKALSDWTSYSP
;
A
#
# COMPACT_ATOMS: atom_id res chain seq x y z
N MET A 1 -30.82 19.55 36.06
CA MET A 1 -29.82 18.63 36.63
C MET A 1 -29.35 17.71 35.51
N ALA A 2 -28.08 17.82 35.08
CA ALA A 2 -27.54 16.93 34.05
C ALA A 2 -27.39 15.49 34.59
N PRO A 3 -27.64 14.44 33.79
CA PRO A 3 -27.54 13.06 34.25
C PRO A 3 -26.10 12.76 34.71
N LYS A 4 -25.95 12.45 36.00
CA LYS A 4 -24.69 12.04 36.62
C LYS A 4 -24.31 10.66 36.06
N GLY A 5 -23.28 10.59 35.22
CA GLY A 5 -22.73 9.31 34.75
C GLY A 5 -22.04 9.32 33.39
N VAL A 6 -22.19 10.38 32.59
CA VAL A 6 -21.50 10.47 31.28
C VAL A 6 -20.09 11.03 31.51
N LYS A 7 -19.06 10.21 31.31
CA LYS A 7 -17.66 10.69 31.27
C LYS A 7 -17.57 11.81 30.22
N PRO A 8 -17.01 12.98 30.56
CA PRO A 8 -16.90 14.09 29.62
C PRO A 8 -16.16 13.64 28.35
N TRP A 9 -16.56 14.19 27.21
CA TRP A 9 -15.91 13.91 25.93
C TRP A 9 -14.42 14.22 26.02
N PRO A 10 -13.54 13.36 25.46
CA PRO A 10 -12.10 13.56 25.60
C PRO A 10 -11.69 14.91 25.03
N THR A 11 -10.87 15.64 25.78
CA THR A 11 -10.28 16.89 25.32
C THR A 11 -9.31 16.63 24.16
N ASP A 12 -9.02 17.65 23.36
CA ASP A 12 -8.10 17.47 22.23
C ASP A 12 -6.66 17.17 22.68
N ALA A 13 -6.28 17.62 23.88
CA ALA A 13 -5.04 17.23 24.54
C ALA A 13 -5.01 15.72 24.84
N GLU A 14 -6.06 15.16 25.44
CA GLU A 14 -6.16 13.72 25.73
C GLU A 14 -6.16 12.87 24.45
N LYS A 15 -6.78 13.35 23.36
CA LYS A 15 -6.71 12.68 22.05
C LYS A 15 -5.30 12.71 21.47
N ALA A 16 -4.58 13.83 21.62
CA ALA A 16 -3.20 13.95 21.17
C ALA A 16 -2.26 13.04 21.97
N GLU A 17 -2.44 12.93 23.28
CA GLU A 17 -1.69 11.99 24.13
C GLU A 17 -1.94 10.54 23.74
N ARG A 18 -3.21 10.14 23.55
CA ARG A 18 -3.54 8.78 23.06
C ARG A 18 -2.92 8.47 21.71
N LYS A 19 -2.88 9.48 20.81
CA LYS A 19 -2.20 9.37 19.52
C LYS A 19 -0.70 9.18 19.70
N ALA A 20 -0.05 9.97 20.55
CA ALA A 20 1.38 9.86 20.83
C ALA A 20 1.71 8.49 21.46
N ALA A 21 0.93 8.04 22.44
CA ALA A 21 1.08 6.73 23.06
C ALA A 21 0.95 5.59 22.04
N GLY A 22 -0.03 5.66 21.13
CA GLY A 22 -0.17 4.68 20.04
C GLY A 22 1.03 4.65 19.10
N GLU A 23 1.64 5.80 18.80
CA GLU A 23 2.85 5.87 17.98
C GLU A 23 4.08 5.29 18.68
N ILE A 24 4.22 5.49 19.99
CA ILE A 24 5.29 4.91 20.83
C ILE A 24 5.16 3.39 20.88
N LEU A 25 3.95 2.87 21.08
CA LEU A 25 3.70 1.43 21.07
C LEU A 25 3.98 0.82 19.69
N LYS A 26 3.63 1.52 18.61
CA LYS A 26 3.98 1.10 17.25
C LYS A 26 5.50 1.05 17.05
N THR A 27 6.26 2.05 17.50
CA THR A 27 7.72 2.02 17.35
C THR A 27 8.35 0.91 18.20
N LYS A 28 7.84 0.65 19.41
CA LYS A 28 8.24 -0.49 20.23
C LYS A 28 7.94 -1.83 19.54
N GLY A 29 6.74 -1.99 18.98
CA GLY A 29 6.38 -3.17 18.19
C GLY A 29 7.27 -3.36 16.95
N ASN A 30 7.65 -2.27 16.27
CA ASN A 30 8.58 -2.33 15.14
C ASN A 30 9.99 -2.78 15.57
N TYR A 31 10.43 -2.34 16.75
CA TYR A 31 11.71 -2.76 17.33
C TYR A 31 11.69 -4.26 17.64
N LEU A 32 10.68 -4.74 18.35
CA LEU A 32 10.51 -6.17 18.66
C LEU A 32 10.38 -7.04 17.41
N PHE A 33 9.67 -6.56 16.39
CA PHE A 33 9.55 -7.25 15.11
C PHE A 33 10.92 -7.44 14.42
N ARG A 34 11.83 -6.46 14.54
CA ARG A 34 13.20 -6.56 14.02
C ARG A 34 14.07 -7.52 14.84
N GLN A 35 13.78 -7.67 16.13
CA GLN A 35 14.41 -8.64 17.01
C GLN A 35 13.82 -10.06 16.87
N GLU A 36 12.97 -10.28 15.87
CA GLU A 36 12.26 -11.55 15.63
C GLU A 36 11.34 -12.00 16.76
N ASN A 37 11.11 -11.15 17.76
CA ASN A 37 10.15 -11.40 18.82
C ASN A 37 8.74 -11.01 18.37
N TYR A 38 8.15 -11.88 17.54
CA TYR A 38 6.88 -11.61 16.89
C TYR A 38 5.67 -11.69 17.84
N ALA A 39 5.73 -12.51 18.88
CA ALA A 39 4.63 -12.64 19.85
C ALA A 39 4.43 -11.32 20.62
N GLU A 40 5.49 -10.81 21.24
CA GLU A 40 5.44 -9.53 21.95
C GLU A 40 5.18 -8.35 21.01
N ALA A 41 5.71 -8.39 19.78
CA ALA A 41 5.41 -7.36 18.79
C ALA A 41 3.91 -7.27 18.49
N ALA A 42 3.22 -8.41 18.39
CA ALA A 42 1.77 -8.44 18.16
C ALA A 42 0.99 -7.83 19.34
N GLU A 43 1.41 -8.09 20.58
CA GLU A 43 0.82 -7.49 21.78
C GLU A 43 0.96 -5.97 21.77
N MET A 44 2.15 -5.44 21.49
CA MET A 44 2.38 -3.98 21.42
C MET A 44 1.53 -3.31 20.34
N TYR A 45 1.34 -3.95 19.17
CA TYR A 45 0.43 -3.41 18.15
C TYR A 45 -1.04 -3.45 18.58
N ASN A 46 -1.47 -4.50 19.29
CA ASN A 46 -2.83 -4.58 19.83
C ASN A 46 -3.08 -3.52 20.92
N GLU A 47 -2.09 -3.24 21.76
CA GLU A 47 -2.14 -2.12 22.70
C GLU A 47 -2.22 -0.77 21.98
N ALA A 48 -1.45 -0.58 20.90
CA ALA A 48 -1.53 0.63 20.09
C ALA A 48 -2.95 0.86 19.53
N VAL A 49 -3.62 -0.22 19.11
CA VAL A 49 -5.02 -0.19 18.65
C VAL A 49 -5.98 0.16 19.79
N LYS A 50 -5.75 -0.31 21.03
CA LYS A 50 -6.56 0.08 22.19
C LYS A 50 -6.44 1.57 22.51
N MET A 51 -5.25 2.16 22.35
CA MET A 51 -4.99 3.57 22.68
C MET A 51 -5.60 4.55 21.67
N ARG A 52 -5.36 4.33 20.37
CA ARG A 52 -5.73 5.27 19.30
C ARG A 52 -6.90 4.78 18.43
N GLY A 53 -7.41 3.59 18.71
CA GLY A 53 -8.36 2.90 17.86
C GLY A 53 -7.71 2.24 16.64
N THR A 54 -8.53 1.62 15.82
CA THR A 54 -8.10 0.85 14.65
C THR A 54 -7.49 1.75 13.58
N GLN A 55 -6.16 1.67 13.42
CA GLN A 55 -5.43 2.37 12.36
C GLN A 55 -4.96 1.38 11.29
N PRO A 56 -5.06 1.72 9.98
CA PRO A 56 -4.62 0.84 8.90
C PRO A 56 -3.16 0.40 9.02
N VAL A 57 -2.29 1.31 9.48
CA VAL A 57 -0.85 1.06 9.64
C VAL A 57 -0.57 0.03 10.73
N TYR A 58 -1.24 0.14 11.88
CA TYR A 58 -1.04 -0.79 13.01
C TYR A 58 -1.50 -2.18 12.63
N MET A 59 -2.67 -2.28 12.00
CA MET A 59 -3.21 -3.55 11.53
C MET A 59 -2.41 -4.17 10.37
N SER A 60 -1.86 -3.34 9.48
CA SER A 60 -0.95 -3.83 8.44
C SER A 60 0.30 -4.46 9.04
N ASN A 61 0.90 -3.83 10.06
CA ASN A 61 2.07 -4.36 10.76
C ASN A 61 1.73 -5.61 11.59
N LEU A 62 0.56 -5.62 12.22
CA LEU A 62 0.03 -6.79 12.91
C LEU A 62 -0.14 -7.98 11.96
N ALA A 63 -0.69 -7.76 10.75
CA ALA A 63 -0.80 -8.78 9.71
C ALA A 63 0.57 -9.34 9.29
N ALA A 64 1.59 -8.49 9.19
CA ALA A 64 2.97 -8.94 8.92
C ALA A 64 3.55 -9.79 10.05
N THR A 65 3.19 -9.47 11.29
CA THR A 65 3.64 -10.17 12.49
C THR A 65 2.98 -11.55 12.57
N TYR A 66 1.68 -11.65 12.33
CA TYR A 66 0.97 -12.92 12.26
C TYR A 66 1.44 -13.82 11.11
N LEU A 67 1.79 -13.24 9.96
CA LEU A 67 2.44 -13.98 8.87
C LEU A 67 3.75 -14.65 9.31
N LYS A 68 4.54 -13.98 10.16
CA LYS A 68 5.79 -14.53 10.71
C LYS A 68 5.53 -15.60 11.76
N LEU A 69 4.49 -15.44 12.57
CA LEU A 69 4.01 -16.44 13.53
C LEU A 69 3.33 -17.64 12.86
N LYS A 70 3.15 -17.62 11.52
CA LYS A 70 2.42 -18.64 10.74
C LYS A 70 0.95 -18.76 11.15
N ASP A 71 0.38 -17.73 11.75
CA ASP A 71 -1.05 -17.62 12.02
C ASP A 71 -1.73 -16.89 10.85
N TYR A 72 -2.05 -17.67 9.81
CA TYR A 72 -2.57 -17.12 8.55
C TYR A 72 -4.01 -16.62 8.68
N ASP A 73 -4.81 -17.22 9.55
CA ASP A 73 -6.19 -16.82 9.81
C ASP A 73 -6.25 -15.43 10.45
N MET A 74 -5.41 -15.19 11.47
CA MET A 74 -5.33 -13.87 12.12
C MET A 74 -4.66 -12.83 11.22
N ALA A 75 -3.66 -13.22 10.44
CA ALA A 75 -3.02 -12.33 9.45
C ALA A 75 -4.03 -11.80 8.42
N GLU A 76 -4.89 -12.66 7.89
CA GLU A 76 -5.92 -12.25 6.93
C GLU A 76 -6.97 -11.33 7.55
N LYS A 77 -7.43 -11.63 8.77
CA LYS A 77 -8.39 -10.78 9.48
C LYS A 77 -7.81 -9.39 9.70
N ALA A 78 -6.59 -9.30 10.22
CA ALA A 78 -5.91 -8.03 10.45
C ALA A 78 -5.71 -7.25 9.13
N ALA A 79 -5.29 -7.91 8.06
CA ALA A 79 -5.12 -7.27 6.76
C ALA A 79 -6.45 -6.80 6.17
N SER A 80 -7.53 -7.56 6.36
CA SER A 80 -8.87 -7.18 5.88
C SER A 80 -9.42 -5.98 6.63
N MET A 81 -9.27 -5.93 7.96
CA MET A 81 -9.66 -4.77 8.75
C MET A 81 -8.86 -3.52 8.35
N ALA A 82 -7.55 -3.65 8.12
CA ALA A 82 -6.74 -2.56 7.60
C ALA A 82 -7.24 -2.03 6.25
N LEU A 83 -7.66 -2.92 5.33
CA LEU A 83 -8.16 -2.56 4.01
C LEU A 83 -9.58 -1.98 4.03
N VAL A 84 -10.39 -2.27 5.05
CA VAL A 84 -11.67 -1.59 5.27
C VAL A 84 -11.44 -0.11 5.56
N HIS A 85 -10.40 0.22 6.33
CA HIS A 85 -10.07 1.61 6.67
C HIS A 85 -9.28 2.33 5.56
N ASP A 86 -8.27 1.68 4.99
CA ASP A 86 -7.54 2.20 3.83
C ASP A 86 -7.42 1.13 2.74
N PRO A 87 -8.36 1.15 1.77
CA PRO A 87 -8.32 0.22 0.65
C PRO A 87 -7.06 0.40 -0.20
N ARG A 88 -6.41 1.56 -0.24
CA ARG A 88 -5.30 1.85 -1.17
C ARG A 88 -3.97 1.22 -0.73
N MET A 89 -3.90 0.61 0.46
CA MET A 89 -2.68 0.01 0.98
C MET A 89 -2.25 -1.26 0.20
N THR A 90 -1.43 -1.08 -0.83
CA THR A 90 -0.88 -2.18 -1.64
C THR A 90 -0.12 -3.21 -0.82
N LYS A 91 0.69 -2.76 0.16
CA LYS A 91 1.46 -3.65 1.05
C LYS A 91 0.53 -4.57 1.86
N THR A 92 -0.60 -4.05 2.31
CA THR A 92 -1.59 -4.81 3.10
C THR A 92 -2.33 -5.81 2.22
N ARG A 93 -2.73 -5.43 0.99
CA ARG A 93 -3.29 -6.39 0.03
C ARG A 93 -2.34 -7.53 -0.28
N PHE A 94 -1.07 -7.21 -0.52
CA PHE A 94 -0.03 -8.22 -0.75
C PHE A 94 0.10 -9.18 0.44
N ARG A 95 0.15 -8.67 1.67
CA ARG A 95 0.19 -9.48 2.90
C ARG A 95 -1.05 -10.37 3.04
N ARG A 96 -2.24 -9.87 2.69
CA ARG A 96 -3.48 -10.67 2.68
C ARG A 96 -3.42 -11.82 1.67
N GLY A 97 -2.99 -11.54 0.44
CA GLY A 97 -2.81 -12.55 -0.60
C GLY A 97 -1.82 -13.64 -0.16
N LEU A 98 -0.70 -13.23 0.45
CA LEU A 98 0.31 -14.15 0.99
C LEU A 98 -0.26 -15.04 2.11
N ALA A 99 -1.01 -14.46 3.06
CA ALA A 99 -1.64 -15.20 4.14
C ALA A 99 -2.57 -16.29 3.61
N ARG A 100 -3.46 -15.93 2.68
CA ARG A 100 -4.40 -16.87 2.05
C ARG A 100 -3.70 -17.98 1.28
N LYS A 101 -2.61 -17.66 0.56
CA LYS A 101 -1.83 -18.65 -0.19
C LYS A 101 -1.19 -19.67 0.76
N GLN A 102 -0.63 -19.22 1.87
CA GLN A 102 0.00 -20.10 2.86
C GLN A 102 -1.04 -20.93 3.62
N ASP A 103 -2.18 -20.34 3.98
CA ASP A 103 -3.32 -21.06 4.57
C ASP A 103 -3.84 -22.17 3.64
N TYR A 104 -4.00 -21.87 2.35
CA TYR A 104 -4.37 -22.85 1.32
C TYR A 104 -3.41 -24.04 1.26
N GLN A 105 -2.10 -23.78 1.26
CA GLN A 105 -1.08 -24.83 1.22
C GLN A 105 -1.15 -25.72 2.46
N LEU A 106 -1.33 -25.13 3.64
CA LEU A 106 -1.38 -25.90 4.89
C LEU A 106 -2.66 -26.72 5.03
N ARG A 107 -3.81 -26.17 4.66
CA ARG A 107 -5.08 -26.90 4.71
C ARG A 107 -5.14 -27.99 3.65
N GLY A 108 -4.66 -27.72 2.44
CA GLY A 108 -4.53 -28.71 1.38
C GLY A 108 -3.58 -29.86 1.78
N ALA A 109 -2.47 -29.54 2.44
CA ALA A 109 -1.55 -30.56 2.96
C ALA A 109 -2.20 -31.43 4.06
N LYS A 110 -3.08 -30.87 4.89
CA LYS A 110 -3.78 -31.61 5.95
C LYS A 110 -4.89 -32.54 5.44
N ILE A 111 -5.65 -32.08 4.44
CA ILE A 111 -6.84 -32.80 3.95
C ILE A 111 -6.49 -33.71 2.76
N GLY A 112 -5.33 -33.51 2.13
CA GLY A 112 -4.93 -34.20 0.89
C GLY A 112 -5.73 -33.77 -0.35
N THR A 113 -6.79 -32.98 -0.15
CA THR A 113 -7.65 -32.40 -1.19
C THR A 113 -8.00 -30.96 -0.79
N VAL A 114 -8.21 -30.09 -1.79
CA VAL A 114 -8.44 -28.66 -1.57
C VAL A 114 -9.94 -28.35 -1.56
N PRO A 115 -10.51 -27.84 -0.45
CA PRO A 115 -11.94 -27.64 -0.37
C PRO A 115 -12.44 -26.54 -1.33
N PRO A 116 -13.65 -26.67 -1.93
CA PRO A 116 -14.17 -25.74 -2.94
C PRO A 116 -14.21 -24.26 -2.51
N PHE A 117 -14.49 -23.98 -1.24
CA PHE A 117 -14.47 -22.63 -0.68
C PHE A 117 -13.10 -21.93 -0.87
N PHE A 118 -12.01 -22.68 -0.82
CA PHE A 118 -10.66 -22.13 -1.01
C PHE A 118 -10.35 -21.79 -2.47
N ILE A 119 -10.94 -22.49 -3.43
CA ILE A 119 -10.78 -22.19 -4.86
C ILE A 119 -11.35 -20.81 -5.17
N GLN A 120 -12.48 -20.47 -4.57
CA GLN A 120 -13.12 -19.16 -4.72
C GLN A 120 -12.27 -18.06 -4.11
N ARG A 121 -11.74 -18.28 -2.90
CA ARG A 121 -10.78 -17.38 -2.24
C ARG A 121 -9.52 -17.15 -3.08
N ASN A 122 -9.03 -18.17 -3.79
CA ASN A 122 -7.87 -18.07 -4.67
C ASN A 122 -8.11 -17.18 -5.90
N ARG A 123 -9.34 -17.15 -6.44
CA ARG A 123 -9.69 -16.20 -7.50
C ARG A 123 -9.62 -14.75 -7.01
N GLU A 124 -9.96 -14.49 -5.76
CA GLU A 124 -9.82 -13.17 -5.15
C GLU A 124 -8.36 -12.79 -4.93
N ILE A 125 -7.50 -13.73 -4.51
CA ILE A 125 -6.05 -13.52 -4.42
C ILE A 125 -5.49 -13.05 -5.76
N LYS A 126 -5.82 -13.75 -6.85
CA LYS A 126 -5.36 -13.37 -8.20
C LYS A 126 -5.78 -11.95 -8.58
N ARG A 127 -6.99 -11.51 -8.19
CA ARG A 127 -7.47 -10.13 -8.43
C ARG A 127 -6.72 -9.11 -7.59
N GLU A 128 -6.35 -9.45 -6.36
CA GLU A 128 -5.58 -8.56 -5.48
C GLU A 128 -4.12 -8.44 -5.93
N GLU A 129 -3.53 -9.53 -6.42
CA GLU A 129 -2.19 -9.56 -7.00
C GLU A 129 -2.11 -8.74 -8.29
N THR A 130 -3.07 -8.89 -9.21
CA THR A 130 -3.13 -8.07 -10.42
C THR A 130 -3.30 -6.60 -10.08
N PHE A 131 -4.16 -6.26 -9.12
CA PHE A 131 -4.33 -4.87 -8.66
C PHE A 131 -3.04 -4.30 -8.03
N ALA A 132 -2.30 -5.11 -7.27
CA ALA A 132 -1.03 -4.68 -6.69
C ALA A 132 0.06 -4.47 -7.76
N PHE A 133 0.09 -5.34 -8.77
CA PHE A 133 1.01 -5.26 -9.90
C PHE A 133 0.75 -4.01 -10.76
N THR A 134 -0.51 -3.75 -11.11
CA THR A 134 -0.89 -2.56 -11.89
C THR A 134 -0.53 -1.27 -11.15
N PHE A 135 -0.88 -1.16 -9.86
CA PHE A 135 -0.55 0.03 -9.06
C PHE A 135 0.97 0.24 -8.87
N SER A 136 1.74 -0.85 -8.75
CA SER A 136 3.20 -0.78 -8.70
C SER A 136 3.79 -0.31 -10.04
N SER A 137 3.29 -0.82 -11.16
CA SER A 137 3.73 -0.39 -12.50
C SER A 137 3.41 1.08 -12.76
N GLU A 138 2.25 1.58 -12.34
CA GLU A 138 1.90 3.00 -12.48
C GLU A 138 2.86 3.93 -11.71
N ARG A 139 3.26 3.56 -10.49
CA ARG A 139 4.29 4.31 -9.73
C ARG A 139 5.66 4.23 -10.39
N GLN A 140 6.05 3.09 -10.93
CA GLN A 140 7.32 2.95 -11.65
C GLN A 140 7.33 3.79 -12.92
N LEU A 141 6.23 3.79 -13.68
CA LEU A 141 6.06 4.63 -14.86
C LEU A 141 6.08 6.12 -14.50
N ALA A 142 5.39 6.54 -13.44
CA ALA A 142 5.42 7.91 -12.96
C ALA A 142 6.84 8.34 -12.54
N ASN A 143 7.57 7.48 -11.82
CA ASN A 143 8.97 7.74 -11.46
C ASN A 143 9.88 7.81 -12.69
N MET A 144 9.67 6.94 -13.68
CA MET A 144 10.41 6.98 -14.95
C MET A 144 10.13 8.27 -15.73
N VAL A 145 8.89 8.75 -15.76
CA VAL A 145 8.53 10.04 -16.39
C VAL A 145 9.20 11.20 -15.65
N ILE A 146 9.19 11.22 -14.32
CA ILE A 146 9.85 12.26 -13.52
C ILE A 146 11.36 12.27 -13.78
N VAL A 147 12.02 11.11 -13.76
CA VAL A 147 13.46 10.99 -14.05
C VAL A 147 13.77 11.43 -15.48
N ALA A 148 12.94 11.04 -16.46
CA ALA A 148 13.08 11.48 -17.84
C ALA A 148 12.92 13.01 -17.96
N SER A 149 11.94 13.62 -17.30
CA SER A 149 11.75 15.08 -17.29
C SER A 149 12.93 15.83 -16.67
N ILE A 150 13.49 15.33 -15.56
CA ILE A 150 14.69 15.92 -14.92
C ILE A 150 15.91 15.82 -15.84
N LEU A 151 16.11 14.65 -16.46
CA LEU A 151 17.21 14.44 -17.42
C LEU A 151 17.05 15.30 -18.66
N ILE A 152 15.82 15.46 -19.18
CA ILE A 152 15.52 16.36 -20.30
C ILE A 152 15.87 17.80 -19.90
N HIS A 153 15.42 18.27 -18.74
CA HIS A 153 15.67 19.62 -18.25
C HIS A 153 17.18 19.90 -18.08
N TRP A 154 17.90 19.00 -17.41
CA TRP A 154 19.36 19.11 -17.23
C TRP A 154 20.10 19.11 -18.57
N ARG A 155 19.62 18.32 -19.54
CA ARG A 155 20.25 18.20 -20.85
C ARG A 155 19.91 19.36 -21.78
N THR A 156 18.73 19.98 -21.65
CA THR A 156 18.37 21.22 -22.37
C THR A 156 19.15 22.44 -21.91
N GLN A 157 19.56 22.49 -20.64
CA GLN A 157 20.42 23.57 -20.13
C GLN A 157 21.88 23.41 -20.60
N ASN A 158 22.34 22.19 -20.87
CA ASN A 158 23.74 21.91 -21.20
C ASN A 158 24.02 21.63 -22.69
N TYR A 159 23.02 21.27 -23.51
CA TYR A 159 23.22 20.95 -24.93
C TYR A 159 22.04 21.42 -25.80
N GLY A 160 22.34 22.23 -26.83
CA GLY A 160 21.36 22.94 -27.66
C GLY A 160 20.42 22.11 -28.55
N ALA A 161 19.49 22.81 -29.22
CA ALA A 161 18.23 22.36 -29.82
C ALA A 161 18.22 21.11 -30.73
N LYS A 162 19.37 20.67 -31.25
CA LYS A 162 19.46 19.51 -32.17
C LYS A 162 19.12 18.18 -31.48
N MET A 163 19.32 18.08 -30.16
CA MET A 163 19.04 16.88 -29.37
C MET A 163 17.59 16.75 -28.88
N LEU A 164 16.80 17.83 -28.92
CA LEU A 164 15.38 17.85 -28.50
C LEU A 164 14.49 16.93 -29.37
N ARG A 165 14.86 16.72 -30.64
CA ARG A 165 14.10 15.87 -31.57
C ARG A 165 14.26 14.38 -31.29
N LEU A 166 15.39 13.97 -30.72
CA LEU A 166 15.66 12.57 -30.35
C LEU A 166 14.91 12.17 -29.08
N THR A 167 14.78 13.07 -28.11
CA THR A 167 14.02 12.84 -26.87
C THR A 167 12.51 12.76 -27.12
N LEU A 168 11.96 13.58 -28.03
CA LEU A 168 10.55 13.50 -28.44
C LEU A 168 10.19 12.16 -29.12
N ARG A 169 11.11 11.58 -29.92
CA ARG A 169 10.93 10.24 -30.49
C ARG A 169 10.91 9.15 -29.41
N GLY A 170 11.76 9.26 -28.39
CA GLY A 170 11.76 8.36 -27.23
C GLY A 170 10.45 8.43 -26.42
N MET A 171 9.91 9.63 -26.22
CA MET A 171 8.62 9.82 -25.54
C MET A 171 7.43 9.29 -26.35
N SER A 172 7.46 9.40 -27.68
CA SER A 172 6.44 8.80 -28.56
C SER A 172 6.40 7.28 -28.43
N PHE A 173 7.56 6.62 -28.32
CA PHE A 173 7.67 5.18 -28.11
C PHE A 173 7.11 4.74 -26.74
N VAL A 174 7.35 5.54 -25.70
CA VAL A 174 6.76 5.30 -24.37
C VAL A 174 5.24 5.50 -24.40
N LYS A 175 4.74 6.51 -25.12
CA LYS A 175 3.30 6.78 -25.29
C LYS A 175 2.57 5.63 -25.97
N THR A 176 3.11 5.06 -27.05
CA THR A 176 2.51 3.91 -27.73
C THR A 176 2.47 2.67 -26.86
N ASN A 177 3.51 2.41 -26.06
CA ASN A 177 3.54 1.28 -25.12
C ASN A 177 2.65 1.45 -23.88
N MET A 178 2.32 2.70 -23.51
CA MET A 178 1.38 2.98 -22.41
C MET A 178 -0.09 2.89 -22.85
N LEU A 179 -0.42 3.34 -24.06
CA LEU A 179 -1.79 3.31 -24.58
C LEU A 179 -2.27 1.90 -24.94
N SER A 180 -1.37 0.99 -25.31
CA SER A 180 -1.69 -0.43 -25.56
C SER A 180 -2.12 -1.19 -24.30
N ASN A 181 -1.77 -0.71 -23.10
CA ASN A 181 -2.07 -1.34 -21.82
C ASN A 181 -3.35 -0.82 -21.13
N ASN A 182 -4.14 0.01 -21.81
CA ASN A 182 -5.51 0.43 -21.42
C ASN A 182 -5.66 0.97 -19.97
N VAL A 183 -4.68 1.77 -19.53
CA VAL A 183 -4.69 2.38 -18.19
C VAL A 183 -5.33 3.77 -18.26
N ALA A 184 -6.59 3.90 -17.85
CA ALA A 184 -7.32 5.17 -17.89
C ALA A 184 -6.69 6.30 -17.04
N PHE A 185 -6.00 5.93 -15.94
CA PHE A 185 -5.34 6.87 -15.03
C PHE A 185 -4.12 7.56 -15.66
N SER A 186 -3.40 6.89 -16.56
CA SER A 186 -2.25 7.47 -17.24
C SER A 186 -2.65 8.50 -18.30
N ARG A 187 -3.82 8.33 -18.93
CA ARG A 187 -4.33 9.22 -19.98
C ARG A 187 -4.53 10.66 -19.47
N GLY A 188 -5.15 10.82 -18.29
CA GLY A 188 -5.38 12.15 -17.70
C GLY A 188 -4.11 12.85 -17.24
N ILE A 189 -3.11 12.10 -16.74
CA ILE A 189 -1.80 12.66 -16.38
C ILE A 189 -1.04 13.11 -17.64
N TRP A 190 -1.10 12.32 -18.72
CA TRP A 190 -0.52 12.69 -20.01
C TRP A 190 -1.19 13.90 -20.64
N GLU A 191 -2.51 13.99 -20.61
CA GLU A 191 -3.27 15.13 -21.13
C GLU A 191 -2.94 16.42 -20.37
N LYS A 192 -2.84 16.33 -19.03
CA LYS A 192 -2.42 17.47 -18.20
C LYS A 192 -0.96 17.88 -18.46
N ALA A 193 -0.03 16.93 -18.51
CA ALA A 193 1.37 17.21 -18.80
C ALA A 193 1.59 17.80 -20.20
N LEU A 194 0.77 17.38 -21.19
CA LEU A 194 0.79 17.94 -22.54
C LEU A 194 0.23 19.36 -22.57
N SER A 195 -0.89 19.62 -21.87
CA SER A 195 -1.49 20.95 -21.72
C SER A 195 -0.52 21.94 -21.07
N ASP A 196 0.10 21.54 -19.97
CA ASP A 196 1.07 22.36 -19.25
C ASP A 196 2.29 22.66 -20.15
N TRP A 197 2.72 21.70 -20.98
CA TRP A 197 3.81 21.88 -21.94
C TRP A 197 3.46 22.83 -23.08
N THR A 198 2.25 22.74 -23.65
CA THR A 198 1.78 23.66 -24.70
C THR A 198 1.61 25.09 -24.18
N SER A 199 1.35 25.27 -22.89
CA SER A 199 1.26 26.59 -22.26
C SER A 199 2.61 27.25 -21.98
N TYR A 200 3.70 26.46 -22.00
CA TYR A 200 5.06 26.92 -21.72
C TYR A 200 5.91 27.15 -22.98
N SER A 201 5.31 27.01 -24.16
CA SER A 201 5.95 27.35 -25.43
C SER A 201 5.67 28.82 -25.75
N PRO A 202 6.71 29.68 -25.94
CA PRO A 202 6.51 31.03 -26.44
C PRO A 202 5.93 31.04 -27.86
#